data_AF-A0A6I5CER5-F1
#
_entry.id   AF-A0A6I5CER5-F1
#
_cell.length_a   1.000
_cell.length_b   1.000
_cell.length_c   1.000
_cell.angle_alpha   90.00
_cell.angle_beta   90.00
_cell.angle_gamma   90.00
#
_symmetry.space_group_name_H-M   'P 1'
#
loop_
_entity.id
_entity.type
_entity.pdbx_description
1 polymer ?
#
loop_
_entity_poly.entity_id
_entity_poly.type
_entity_poly.pdbx_seq_one_letter_code
_entity_poly.pdbx_strand_id
1 'polypeptide(L)'
;APAGAPAPPLPTTAALAPRITAAFADPHVRVDALCLTAVSLTLALGEPLRQIHAGRLKPATIDVRVLVPSRNIPLAFPVSAEGRGRGGRDDAVHRRWLEMRNAQGRVLRHNLLSLRATHDIDVRVTFRALPFTPPVKLYLLGRAEALFAYYTVGRREEEIDHAPRPLYDAQGTRSVLFSFTAGAGPRDTAFVGQSRLWFDALWGTISSELTLTG
;
A
#
# COMPACT_ATOMS: atom_id res chain seq x y z
N ALA A 1 2.45 33.86 -8.33
CA ALA A 1 3.76 33.27 -7.96
C ALA A 1 4.03 32.10 -8.89
N PRO A 2 5.25 31.90 -9.41
CA PRO A 2 5.52 30.71 -10.20
C PRO A 2 5.35 29.49 -9.28
N ALA A 3 4.66 28.47 -9.77
CA ALA A 3 4.58 27.18 -9.07
C ALA A 3 6.01 26.70 -8.83
N GLY A 4 6.39 26.52 -7.56
CA GLY A 4 7.73 26.08 -7.19
C GLY A 4 8.08 24.78 -7.93
N ALA A 5 9.35 24.63 -8.32
CA ALA A 5 9.82 23.44 -9.00
C ALA A 5 9.34 22.17 -8.25
N PRO A 6 8.81 21.15 -8.96
CA PRO A 6 8.31 19.97 -8.30
C PRO A 6 9.43 19.34 -7.46
N ALA A 7 9.15 19.12 -6.17
CA ALA A 7 10.10 18.52 -5.26
C ALA A 7 10.60 17.18 -5.84
N PRO A 8 11.90 16.87 -5.70
CA PRO A 8 12.45 15.65 -6.26
C PRO A 8 11.74 14.42 -5.68
N PRO A 9 11.63 13.33 -6.46
CA PRO A 9 10.95 12.13 -5.99
C PRO A 9 11.62 11.56 -4.73
N LEU A 10 10.83 11.32 -3.69
CA LEU A 10 11.31 10.82 -2.40
C LEU A 10 11.06 9.30 -2.25
N PRO A 11 11.79 8.61 -1.37
CA PRO A 11 11.46 7.24 -0.97
C PRO A 11 10.01 7.13 -0.48
N THR A 12 9.34 6.02 -0.79
CA THR A 12 7.91 5.81 -0.48
C THR A 12 7.57 6.13 0.98
N THR A 13 8.40 5.70 1.94
CA THR A 13 8.15 5.95 3.37
C THR A 13 8.17 7.44 3.74
N ALA A 14 8.99 8.25 3.06
CA ALA A 14 9.06 9.69 3.29
C ALA A 14 7.96 10.44 2.52
N ALA A 15 7.69 10.03 1.28
CA ALA A 15 6.73 10.70 0.40
C ALA A 15 5.27 10.47 0.81
N LEU A 16 4.93 9.26 1.28
CA LEU A 16 3.54 8.85 1.45
C LEU A 16 2.86 9.48 2.69
N ALA A 17 3.57 9.56 3.81
CA ALA A 17 3.04 10.06 5.08
C ALA A 17 2.40 11.46 5.00
N PRO A 18 3.05 12.50 4.44
CA PRO A 18 2.43 13.83 4.35
C PRO A 18 1.21 13.84 3.43
N ARG A 19 1.19 13.03 2.37
CA ARG A 19 0.06 12.94 1.42
C ARG A 19 -1.14 12.25 2.06
N ILE A 20 -0.91 11.16 2.77
CA ILE A 20 -1.94 10.48 3.56
C ILE A 20 -2.49 11.41 4.66
N THR A 21 -1.62 12.15 5.35
CA THR A 21 -2.07 13.16 6.34
C THR A 21 -2.97 14.22 5.72
N ALA A 22 -2.60 14.75 4.56
CA ALA A 22 -3.41 15.73 3.84
C ALA A 22 -4.77 15.16 3.41
N ALA A 23 -4.81 13.91 2.93
CA ALA A 23 -6.06 13.23 2.57
C ALA A 23 -7.02 13.06 3.76
N PHE A 24 -6.48 12.89 4.98
CA PHE A 24 -7.27 12.76 6.21
C PHE A 24 -7.87 14.08 6.71
N ALA A 25 -7.54 15.21 6.07
CA ALA A 25 -8.21 16.49 6.31
C ALA A 25 -9.56 16.62 5.57
N ASP A 26 -9.84 15.73 4.61
CA ASP A 26 -11.14 15.67 3.95
C ASP A 26 -12.20 15.07 4.90
N PRO A 27 -13.44 15.62 4.95
CA PRO A 27 -14.54 15.00 5.69
C PRO A 27 -14.82 13.55 5.27
N HIS A 28 -14.56 13.21 4.00
CA HIS A 28 -14.80 11.91 3.39
C HIS A 28 -13.51 11.30 2.84
N VAL A 29 -12.73 10.70 3.74
CA VAL A 29 -11.46 10.08 3.42
C VAL A 29 -11.69 8.80 2.62
N ARG A 30 -11.07 8.72 1.44
CA ARG A 30 -10.98 7.48 0.65
C ARG A 30 -9.54 7.18 0.27
N VAL A 31 -9.06 6.00 0.62
CA VAL A 31 -7.73 5.52 0.25
C VAL A 31 -7.85 4.16 -0.42
N ASP A 32 -7.45 4.09 -1.69
CA ASP A 32 -7.34 2.83 -2.41
C ASP A 32 -5.85 2.48 -2.59
N ALA A 33 -5.42 1.31 -2.13
CA ALA A 33 -4.01 0.92 -2.12
C ALA A 33 -3.79 -0.43 -2.79
N LEU A 34 -2.84 -0.51 -3.71
CA LEU A 34 -2.34 -1.74 -4.31
C LEU A 34 -0.85 -1.87 -3.99
N CYS A 35 -0.48 -2.94 -3.27
CA CYS A 35 0.89 -3.14 -2.77
C CYS A 35 1.15 -4.60 -2.38
N LEU A 36 2.41 -4.95 -2.06
CA LEU A 36 2.78 -6.31 -1.62
C LEU A 36 2.34 -6.66 -0.19
N THR A 37 2.54 -5.74 0.77
CA THR A 37 2.47 -6.05 2.21
C THR A 37 1.82 -4.97 3.06
N ALA A 38 1.36 -3.85 2.47
CA ALA A 38 0.84 -2.67 3.19
C ALA A 38 1.80 -1.95 4.16
N VAL A 39 3.05 -2.41 4.35
CA VAL A 39 4.04 -1.79 5.27
C VAL A 39 4.09 -0.26 5.17
N SER A 40 4.26 0.28 3.96
CA SER A 40 4.40 1.72 3.77
C SER A 40 3.13 2.49 4.14
N LEU A 41 1.94 1.91 3.87
CA LEU A 41 0.67 2.54 4.22
C LEU A 41 0.45 2.53 5.73
N THR A 42 0.75 1.42 6.39
CA THR A 42 0.67 1.31 7.86
C THR A 42 1.53 2.35 8.56
N LEU A 43 2.76 2.57 8.07
CA LEU A 43 3.64 3.62 8.59
C LEU A 43 3.08 5.03 8.32
N ALA A 44 2.55 5.27 7.13
CA ALA A 44 2.02 6.58 6.72
C ALA A 44 0.78 7.01 7.53
N LEU A 45 0.06 6.08 8.15
CA LEU A 45 -1.08 6.38 9.01
C LEU A 45 -0.71 6.93 10.39
N GLY A 46 0.55 6.85 10.83
CA GLY A 46 0.92 7.28 12.19
C GLY A 46 0.54 8.74 12.48
N GLU A 47 0.87 9.65 11.57
CA GLU A 47 0.60 11.08 11.74
C GLU A 47 -0.89 11.46 11.70
N PRO A 48 -1.71 11.06 10.69
CA PRO A 48 -3.12 11.40 10.72
C PRO A 48 -3.86 10.83 11.93
N LEU A 49 -3.51 9.62 12.39
CA LEU A 49 -4.11 9.04 13.59
C LEU A 49 -3.78 9.87 14.84
N ARG A 50 -2.51 10.28 15.00
CA ARG A 50 -2.09 11.18 16.07
C ARG A 50 -2.83 12.52 16.02
N GLN A 51 -3.05 13.06 14.83
CA GLN A 51 -3.78 14.31 14.61
C GLN A 51 -5.27 14.19 14.92
N ILE A 52 -5.91 13.05 14.62
CA ILE A 52 -7.28 12.74 15.02
C ILE A 52 -7.40 12.65 16.54
N HIS A 53 -6.51 11.91 17.20
CA HIS A 53 -6.48 11.82 18.67
C HIS A 53 -6.23 13.16 19.35
N ALA A 54 -5.50 14.07 18.70
CA ALA A 54 -5.32 15.44 19.17
C ALA A 54 -6.49 16.37 18.84
N GLY A 55 -7.56 15.88 18.20
CA GLY A 55 -8.73 16.65 17.80
C GLY A 55 -8.49 17.65 16.68
N ARG A 56 -7.35 17.56 15.97
CA ARG A 56 -6.96 18.48 14.88
C ARG A 56 -7.49 18.05 13.51
N LEU A 57 -7.68 16.75 13.31
CA LEU A 57 -8.39 16.19 12.16
C LEU A 57 -9.67 15.51 12.64
N LYS A 58 -10.79 15.71 11.93
CA LYS A 58 -12.10 15.19 12.30
C LYS A 58 -12.87 14.70 11.05
N PRO A 59 -12.36 13.70 10.32
CA PRO A 59 -13.09 13.15 9.18
C PRO A 59 -14.40 12.51 9.67
N ALA A 60 -15.46 12.65 8.89
CA ALA A 60 -16.74 11.99 9.18
C ALA A 60 -16.72 10.52 8.76
N THR A 61 -16.06 10.23 7.62
CA THR A 61 -15.97 8.86 7.08
C THR A 61 -14.56 8.53 6.61
N ILE A 62 -14.12 7.29 6.82
CA ILE A 62 -12.86 6.74 6.31
C ILE A 62 -13.14 5.41 5.60
N ASP A 63 -12.95 5.36 4.29
CA ASP A 63 -13.03 4.13 3.49
C ASP A 63 -11.66 3.77 2.92
N VAL A 64 -11.12 2.62 3.34
CA VAL A 64 -9.81 2.12 2.90
C VAL A 64 -9.97 0.77 2.22
N ARG A 65 -9.60 0.70 0.93
CA ARG A 65 -9.60 -0.52 0.13
C ARG A 65 -8.18 -0.93 -0.20
N VAL A 66 -7.80 -2.16 0.11
CA VAL A 66 -6.43 -2.64 -0.05
C VAL A 66 -6.37 -3.92 -0.89
N LEU A 67 -5.66 -3.85 -2.01
CA LEU A 67 -5.30 -4.98 -2.87
C LEU A 67 -3.88 -5.45 -2.55
N VAL A 68 -3.75 -6.71 -2.17
CA VAL A 68 -2.46 -7.38 -1.92
C VAL A 68 -2.44 -8.76 -2.59
N PRO A 69 -1.27 -9.34 -2.89
CA PRO A 69 -1.21 -10.67 -3.48
C PRO A 69 -1.91 -11.72 -2.60
N SER A 70 -2.63 -12.63 -3.25
CA SER A 70 -3.20 -13.81 -2.61
C SER A 70 -2.11 -14.64 -1.94
N ARG A 71 -2.46 -15.36 -0.86
CA ARG A 71 -1.52 -16.26 -0.20
C ARG A 71 -1.22 -17.52 -1.03
N ASN A 72 -2.08 -17.81 -2.00
CA ASN A 72 -2.12 -19.05 -2.76
C ASN A 72 -1.51 -18.93 -4.16
N ILE A 73 -0.66 -17.92 -4.42
CA ILE A 73 -0.03 -17.74 -5.72
C ILE A 73 1.48 -18.00 -5.62
N PRO A 74 2.12 -18.52 -6.69
CA PRO A 74 3.57 -18.42 -6.80
C PRO A 74 3.94 -16.95 -7.02
N LEU A 75 4.68 -16.37 -6.08
CA LEU A 75 5.11 -14.99 -6.20
C LEU A 75 6.18 -14.84 -7.30
N ALA A 76 6.14 -13.73 -8.03
CA ALA A 76 7.28 -13.31 -8.85
C ALA A 76 8.44 -12.78 -7.97
N PHE A 77 8.09 -12.18 -6.83
CA PHE A 77 8.97 -11.72 -5.76
C PHE A 77 8.13 -11.43 -4.49
N PRO A 78 8.71 -11.52 -3.28
CA PRO A 78 10.03 -12.08 -2.99
C PRO A 78 10.09 -13.60 -3.27
N VAL A 79 11.22 -14.08 -3.77
CA VAL A 79 11.50 -15.51 -4.00
C VAL A 79 12.96 -15.85 -3.69
N SER A 80 13.24 -17.11 -3.36
CA SER A 80 14.63 -17.59 -3.20
C SER A 80 15.48 -17.35 -4.46
N ALA A 81 16.73 -16.94 -4.28
CA ALA A 81 17.72 -16.82 -5.36
C ALA A 81 18.59 -18.07 -5.51
N GLU A 82 18.39 -19.08 -4.66
CA GLU A 82 19.05 -20.40 -4.70
C GLU A 82 18.08 -21.51 -5.11
N GLY A 83 18.51 -22.35 -6.06
CA GLY A 83 17.90 -23.67 -6.35
C GLY A 83 16.67 -23.70 -7.27
N ARG A 84 16.50 -24.80 -8.01
CA ARG A 84 15.50 -25.03 -9.07
C ARG A 84 14.08 -25.19 -8.49
N GLY A 85 13.44 -24.08 -8.17
CA GLY A 85 12.03 -24.02 -7.80
C GLY A 85 11.63 -22.58 -7.57
N ARG A 86 11.28 -21.87 -8.64
CA ARG A 86 10.84 -20.47 -8.55
C ARG A 86 9.62 -20.36 -7.63
N GLY A 87 9.79 -19.81 -6.42
CA GLY A 87 8.70 -19.32 -5.57
C GLY A 87 7.63 -20.35 -5.19
N GLY A 88 8.06 -21.50 -4.67
CA GLY A 88 7.13 -22.49 -4.11
C GLY A 88 6.41 -21.93 -2.88
N ARG A 89 5.10 -22.17 -2.75
CA ARG A 89 4.26 -21.62 -1.65
C ARG A 89 4.73 -22.01 -0.25
N ASP A 90 5.55 -23.05 -0.13
CA ASP A 90 6.05 -23.57 1.15
C ASP A 90 7.52 -23.20 1.43
N ASP A 91 8.15 -22.37 0.58
CA ASP A 91 9.49 -21.90 0.85
C ASP A 91 9.51 -20.87 2.00
N ALA A 92 10.64 -20.78 2.71
CA ALA A 92 10.78 -19.90 3.87
C ALA A 92 10.58 -18.40 3.51
N VAL A 93 10.87 -18.02 2.27
CA VAL A 93 10.69 -16.64 1.77
C VAL A 93 9.19 -16.32 1.65
N HIS A 94 8.40 -17.22 1.07
CA HIS A 94 6.95 -17.08 0.97
C HIS A 94 6.27 -17.06 2.34
N ARG A 95 6.68 -17.95 3.26
CA ARG A 95 6.18 -17.95 4.65
C ARG A 95 6.43 -16.62 5.35
N ARG A 96 7.67 -16.11 5.31
CA ARG A 96 8.04 -14.82 5.92
C ARG A 96 7.29 -13.65 5.28
N TRP A 97 7.16 -13.63 3.95
CA TRP A 97 6.35 -12.61 3.26
C TRP A 97 4.89 -12.64 3.71
N LEU A 98 4.31 -13.83 3.83
CA LEU A 98 2.92 -14.02 4.20
C LEU A 98 2.66 -13.57 5.65
N GLU A 99 3.56 -13.90 6.57
CA GLU A 99 3.56 -13.41 7.95
C GLU A 99 3.59 -11.87 7.99
N MET A 100 4.53 -11.26 7.26
CA MET A 100 4.66 -9.79 7.18
C MET A 100 3.39 -9.15 6.62
N ARG A 101 2.88 -9.66 5.48
CA ARG A 101 1.64 -9.17 4.85
C ARG A 101 0.46 -9.22 5.83
N ASN A 102 0.32 -10.34 6.54
CA ASN A 102 -0.77 -10.53 7.50
C ASN A 102 -0.64 -9.64 8.74
N ALA A 103 0.57 -9.54 9.30
CA ALA A 103 0.84 -8.66 10.44
C ALA A 103 0.51 -7.21 10.11
N GLN A 104 1.02 -6.70 8.99
CA GLN A 104 0.81 -5.31 8.56
C GLN A 104 -0.65 -5.02 8.23
N GLY A 105 -1.34 -5.95 7.56
CA GLY A 105 -2.78 -5.83 7.30
C GLY A 105 -3.61 -5.80 8.58
N ARG A 106 -3.26 -6.60 9.59
CA ARG A 106 -3.91 -6.59 10.91
C ARG A 106 -3.69 -5.26 11.64
N VAL A 107 -2.45 -4.77 11.70
CA VAL A 107 -2.13 -3.48 12.33
C VAL A 107 -2.90 -2.34 11.66
N LEU A 108 -2.88 -2.28 10.32
CA LEU A 108 -3.64 -1.27 9.55
C LEU A 108 -5.12 -1.30 9.92
N ARG A 109 -5.75 -2.47 9.88
CA ARG A 109 -7.17 -2.65 10.19
C ARG A 109 -7.49 -2.23 11.62
N HIS A 110 -6.69 -2.68 12.58
CA HIS A 110 -6.88 -2.38 14.00
C HIS A 110 -6.82 -0.87 14.26
N ASN A 111 -5.77 -0.20 13.77
CA ASN A 111 -5.54 1.23 13.98
C ASN A 111 -6.65 2.11 13.39
N LEU A 112 -7.24 1.71 12.27
CA LEU A 112 -8.33 2.46 11.65
C LEU A 112 -9.67 2.18 12.33
N LEU A 113 -9.98 0.91 12.64
CA LEU A 113 -11.26 0.56 13.28
C LEU A 113 -11.36 1.06 14.72
N SER A 114 -10.24 1.24 15.43
CA SER A 114 -10.24 1.82 16.78
C SER A 114 -10.81 3.24 16.82
N LEU A 115 -10.72 3.99 15.72
CA LEU A 115 -11.30 5.33 15.58
C LEU A 115 -12.83 5.32 15.69
N ARG A 116 -13.49 4.26 15.21
CA ARG A 116 -14.96 4.12 15.32
C ARG A 116 -15.41 4.15 16.78
N ALA A 117 -14.67 3.44 17.63
CA ALA A 117 -15.00 3.31 19.04
C ALA A 117 -14.67 4.57 19.85
N THR A 118 -13.77 5.42 19.36
CA THR A 118 -13.17 6.50 20.17
C THR A 118 -13.48 7.91 19.66
N HIS A 119 -13.87 8.09 18.39
CA HIS A 119 -14.00 9.40 17.76
C HIS A 119 -15.30 9.58 16.93
N ASP A 120 -16.24 8.63 17.00
CA ASP A 120 -17.52 8.66 16.24
C ASP A 120 -17.33 8.81 14.72
N ILE A 121 -16.27 8.20 14.19
CA ILE A 121 -15.95 8.22 12.75
C ILE A 121 -16.50 6.93 12.12
N ASP A 122 -17.21 7.02 10.99
CA ASP A 122 -17.58 5.82 10.23
C ASP A 122 -16.35 5.28 9.46
N VAL A 123 -15.88 4.09 9.82
CA VAL A 123 -14.67 3.51 9.23
C VAL A 123 -14.96 2.15 8.59
N ARG A 124 -14.58 2.04 7.31
CA ARG A 124 -14.57 0.80 6.55
C ARG A 124 -13.15 0.49 6.08
N VAL A 125 -12.69 -0.73 6.37
CA VAL A 125 -11.40 -1.23 5.88
C VAL A 125 -11.62 -2.58 5.23
N THR A 126 -11.38 -2.66 3.93
CA THR A 126 -11.61 -3.87 3.14
C THR A 126 -10.33 -4.30 2.45
N PHE A 127 -10.03 -5.59 2.53
CA PHE A 127 -8.88 -6.18 1.84
C PHE A 127 -9.35 -7.20 0.82
N ARG A 128 -8.73 -7.20 -0.36
CA ARG A 128 -8.94 -8.20 -1.40
C ARG A 128 -7.61 -8.76 -1.91
N ALA A 129 -7.65 -10.02 -2.31
CA ALA A 129 -6.51 -10.80 -2.75
C ALA A 129 -6.38 -10.76 -4.28
N LEU A 130 -5.22 -10.34 -4.78
CA LEU A 130 -4.88 -10.36 -6.21
C LEU A 130 -4.35 -11.74 -6.64
N PRO A 131 -4.68 -12.21 -7.86
CA PRO A 131 -4.17 -13.48 -8.38
C PRO A 131 -2.76 -13.38 -8.97
N PHE A 132 -2.05 -12.26 -8.78
CA PHE A 132 -0.70 -12.03 -9.27
C PHE A 132 0.13 -11.17 -8.30
N THR A 133 1.46 -11.18 -8.47
CA THR A 133 2.37 -10.25 -7.81
C THR A 133 2.33 -8.90 -8.54
N PRO A 134 1.86 -7.82 -7.92
CA PRO A 134 1.77 -6.52 -8.58
C PRO A 134 3.17 -5.97 -8.88
N PRO A 135 3.44 -5.53 -10.12
CA PRO A 135 4.75 -4.97 -10.49
C PRO A 135 4.95 -3.52 -9.99
N VAL A 136 3.91 -2.92 -9.40
CA VAL A 136 3.85 -1.52 -8.99
C VAL A 136 3.20 -1.37 -7.62
N LYS A 137 3.44 -0.24 -6.98
CA LYS A 137 2.61 0.30 -5.90
C LYS A 137 1.72 1.40 -6.46
N LEU A 138 0.47 1.43 -5.99
CA LEU A 138 -0.44 2.52 -6.29
C LEU A 138 -1.19 2.89 -5.01
N TYR A 139 -1.25 4.18 -4.69
CA TYR A 139 -2.15 4.74 -3.68
C TYR A 139 -2.99 5.83 -4.34
N LEU A 140 -4.31 5.72 -4.26
CA LEU A 140 -5.25 6.72 -4.74
C LEU A 140 -5.86 7.42 -3.53
N LEU A 141 -5.74 8.74 -3.49
CA LEU A 141 -6.24 9.59 -2.41
C LEU A 141 -7.47 10.35 -2.93
N GLY A 142 -8.66 9.84 -2.59
CA GLY A 142 -9.91 10.33 -3.12
C GLY A 142 -9.93 10.36 -4.66
N ARG A 143 -10.44 11.45 -5.23
CA ARG A 143 -10.40 11.71 -6.69
C ARG A 143 -9.24 12.62 -7.08
N ALA A 144 -8.44 13.06 -6.12
CA ALA A 144 -7.51 14.18 -6.28
C ALA A 144 -6.10 13.73 -6.68
N GLU A 145 -5.59 12.63 -6.12
CA GLU A 145 -4.18 12.28 -6.28
C GLU A 145 -3.98 10.77 -6.48
N ALA A 146 -3.02 10.42 -7.36
CA ALA A 146 -2.47 9.09 -7.50
C ALA A 146 -0.97 9.12 -7.22
N LEU A 147 -0.54 8.25 -6.30
CA LEU A 147 0.86 8.04 -5.93
C LEU A 147 1.31 6.68 -6.46
N PHE A 148 2.32 6.66 -7.31
CA PHE A 148 2.72 5.48 -8.06
C PHE A 148 4.21 5.18 -7.87
N ALA A 149 4.58 3.90 -7.73
CA ALA A 149 5.98 3.49 -7.68
C ALA A 149 6.19 2.14 -8.36
N TYR A 150 7.39 1.93 -8.92
CA TYR A 150 7.79 0.63 -9.46
C TYR A 150 8.41 -0.25 -8.37
N TYR A 151 8.17 -1.55 -8.46
CA TYR A 151 8.94 -2.54 -7.73
C TYR A 151 10.16 -2.94 -8.56
N THR A 152 11.32 -2.33 -8.25
CA THR A 152 12.60 -2.74 -8.85
C THR A 152 13.14 -3.94 -8.10
N VAL A 153 13.11 -5.11 -8.73
CA VAL A 153 13.59 -6.37 -8.15
C VAL A 153 15.11 -6.43 -8.23
N GLY A 154 15.75 -6.76 -7.12
CA GLY A 154 17.19 -6.99 -7.03
C GLY A 154 17.51 -8.23 -6.21
N ARG A 155 18.73 -8.74 -6.38
CA ARG A 155 19.27 -9.78 -5.51
C ARG A 155 19.69 -9.15 -4.19
N ARG A 156 19.28 -9.74 -3.07
CA ARG A 156 19.68 -9.31 -1.73
C ARG A 156 19.78 -10.49 -0.80
N GLU A 157 20.46 -10.32 0.32
CA GLU A 157 20.52 -11.29 1.39
C GLU A 157 19.69 -10.78 2.56
N GLU A 158 18.84 -11.64 3.12
CA GLU A 158 18.12 -11.34 4.33
C GLU A 158 18.15 -12.52 5.30
N GLU A 159 18.14 -12.23 6.59
CA GLU A 159 18.01 -13.27 7.61
C GLU A 159 16.57 -13.80 7.65
N ILE A 160 16.41 -15.10 7.44
CA ILE A 160 15.13 -15.83 7.53
C ILE A 160 15.40 -17.12 8.29
N ASP A 161 14.60 -17.39 9.33
CA ASP A 161 14.78 -18.55 10.21
C ASP A 161 16.22 -18.64 10.76
N HIS A 162 16.77 -17.51 11.21
CA HIS A 162 18.13 -17.35 11.75
C HIS A 162 19.28 -17.73 10.79
N ALA A 163 19.01 -17.75 9.49
CA ALA A 163 20.02 -18.02 8.47
C ALA A 163 19.98 -16.95 7.36
N PRO A 164 21.14 -16.53 6.80
CA PRO A 164 21.16 -15.68 5.64
C PRO A 164 20.57 -16.43 4.44
N ARG A 165 19.60 -15.80 3.76
CA ARG A 165 18.98 -16.33 2.55
C ARG A 165 19.12 -15.32 1.41
N PRO A 166 19.79 -15.67 0.31
CA PRO A 166 19.77 -14.83 -0.88
C PRO A 166 18.42 -14.96 -1.58
N LEU A 167 17.84 -13.82 -1.94
CA LEU A 167 16.51 -13.73 -2.51
C LEU A 167 16.43 -12.64 -3.57
N TYR A 168 15.49 -12.79 -4.49
CA TYR A 168 15.06 -11.72 -5.40
C TYR A 168 13.85 -11.03 -4.80
N ASP A 169 14.00 -9.76 -4.45
CA ASP A 169 12.92 -8.94 -3.86
C ASP A 169 13.02 -7.48 -4.29
N ALA A 170 11.93 -6.76 -4.15
CA ALA A 170 11.86 -5.34 -4.35
C ALA A 170 11.77 -4.61 -3.01
N GLN A 171 12.74 -3.74 -2.73
CA GLN A 171 12.75 -2.94 -1.51
C GLN A 171 11.68 -1.84 -1.56
N GLY A 172 10.43 -2.23 -1.32
CA GLY A 172 9.28 -1.36 -1.54
C GLY A 172 9.32 -0.05 -0.74
N THR A 173 9.87 -0.04 0.48
CA THR A 173 9.93 1.16 1.31
C THR A 173 10.83 2.26 0.72
N ARG A 174 11.84 1.87 -0.06
CA ARG A 174 12.78 2.79 -0.72
C ARG A 174 12.43 3.10 -2.16
N SER A 175 11.41 2.45 -2.74
CA SER A 175 10.93 2.78 -4.07
C SER A 175 10.58 4.26 -4.17
N VAL A 176 11.02 4.89 -5.26
CA VAL A 176 10.69 6.27 -5.59
C VAL A 176 9.19 6.39 -5.85
N LEU A 177 8.52 7.31 -5.16
CA LEU A 177 7.08 7.54 -5.28
C LEU A 177 6.81 8.79 -6.13
N PHE A 178 6.16 8.60 -7.27
CA PHE A 178 5.71 9.65 -8.18
C PHE A 178 4.32 10.12 -7.79
N SER A 179 4.08 11.42 -7.84
CA SER A 179 2.78 12.06 -7.53
C SER A 179 2.16 12.58 -8.81
N PHE A 180 0.89 12.28 -9.00
CA PHE A 180 0.05 12.78 -10.09
C PHE A 180 -1.21 13.39 -9.49
N THR A 181 -1.47 14.66 -9.80
CA THR A 181 -2.59 15.40 -9.20
C THR A 181 -3.61 15.80 -10.25
N ALA A 182 -4.88 15.45 -10.03
CA ALA A 182 -5.97 15.89 -10.88
C ALA A 182 -6.06 17.43 -10.86
N GLY A 183 -6.18 18.04 -12.04
CA GLY A 183 -6.18 19.49 -12.20
C GLY A 183 -4.80 20.13 -12.36
N ALA A 184 -3.70 19.41 -12.12
CA ALA A 184 -2.35 19.93 -12.42
C ALA A 184 -2.07 20.02 -13.94
N GLY A 185 -2.79 19.22 -14.73
CA GLY A 185 -2.75 19.25 -16.19
C GLY A 185 -3.48 18.06 -16.81
N PRO A 186 -3.66 18.03 -18.14
CA PRO A 186 -4.39 16.95 -18.82
C PRO A 186 -3.79 15.56 -18.59
N ARG A 187 -2.45 15.45 -18.60
CA ARG A 187 -1.72 14.19 -18.39
C ARG A 187 -1.98 13.61 -16.99
N ASP A 188 -1.74 14.40 -15.95
CA ASP A 188 -1.89 13.94 -14.56
C ASP A 188 -3.35 13.61 -14.25
N THR A 189 -4.28 14.45 -14.74
CA THR A 189 -5.72 14.19 -14.59
C THR A 189 -6.11 12.88 -15.26
N ALA A 190 -5.61 12.61 -16.46
CA ALA A 190 -5.83 11.34 -17.15
C ALA A 190 -5.20 10.17 -16.38
N PHE A 191 -3.99 10.32 -15.84
CA PHE A 191 -3.31 9.28 -15.06
C PHE A 191 -4.10 8.92 -13.79
N VAL A 192 -4.59 9.92 -13.04
CA VAL A 192 -5.45 9.70 -11.86
C VAL A 192 -6.74 8.97 -12.27
N GLY A 193 -7.40 9.43 -13.33
CA GLY A 193 -8.62 8.80 -13.84
C GLY A 193 -8.42 7.34 -14.26
N GLN A 194 -7.40 7.06 -15.07
CA GLN A 194 -7.09 5.70 -15.54
C GLN A 194 -6.63 4.78 -14.42
N SER A 195 -5.84 5.28 -13.45
CA SER A 195 -5.41 4.49 -12.30
C SER A 195 -6.58 4.06 -11.42
N ARG A 196 -7.60 4.92 -11.26
CA ARG A 196 -8.84 4.59 -10.56
C ARG A 196 -9.64 3.52 -11.31
N LEU A 197 -9.82 3.70 -12.61
CA LEU A 197 -10.50 2.71 -13.46
C LEU A 197 -9.82 1.33 -13.38
N TRP A 198 -8.49 1.31 -13.45
CA TRP A 198 -7.71 0.08 -13.32
C TRP A 198 -7.86 -0.56 -11.94
N PHE A 199 -7.75 0.22 -10.86
CA PHE A 199 -7.96 -0.29 -9.50
C PHE A 199 -9.36 -0.88 -9.32
N ASP A 200 -10.40 -0.16 -9.76
CA ASP A 200 -11.79 -0.60 -9.64
C ASP A 200 -12.07 -1.86 -10.49
N ALA A 201 -11.45 -1.98 -11.67
CA ALA A 201 -11.53 -3.19 -12.47
C ALA A 201 -10.92 -4.40 -11.74
N LEU A 202 -9.71 -4.27 -11.18
CA LEU A 202 -9.09 -5.34 -10.37
C LEU A 202 -9.94 -5.70 -9.15
N TRP A 203 -10.47 -4.67 -8.46
CA TRP A 203 -11.32 -4.82 -7.30
C TRP A 203 -12.62 -5.56 -7.62
N GLY A 204 -13.29 -5.20 -8.72
CA GLY A 204 -14.60 -5.72 -9.08
C GLY A 204 -14.58 -7.07 -9.81
N THR A 205 -13.45 -7.50 -10.36
CA THR A 205 -13.39 -8.68 -11.25
C THR A 205 -12.54 -9.82 -10.68
N ILE A 206 -11.22 -9.71 -10.76
CA ILE A 206 -10.31 -10.84 -10.57
C ILE A 206 -9.76 -10.97 -9.15
N SER A 207 -10.00 -9.98 -8.29
CA SER A 207 -9.62 -10.09 -6.88
C SER A 207 -10.66 -10.89 -6.09
N SER A 208 -10.23 -11.56 -5.02
CA SER A 208 -11.08 -12.37 -4.13
C SER A 208 -11.03 -11.86 -2.69
N GLU A 209 -11.84 -12.42 -1.79
CA GLU A 209 -11.74 -12.10 -0.37
C GLU A 209 -10.35 -12.43 0.19
N LEU A 210 -9.81 -11.54 1.03
CA LEU A 210 -8.51 -11.76 1.66
C LEU A 210 -8.69 -12.29 3.09
N THR A 211 -8.08 -13.44 3.37
CA THR A 211 -7.89 -13.92 4.75
C THR A 211 -6.57 -13.40 5.33
N LEU A 212 -6.67 -12.59 6.39
CA LEU A 212 -5.53 -12.20 7.23
C LEU A 212 -5.44 -13.20 8.39
N THR A 213 -4.47 -14.14 8.36
CA THR A 213 -4.31 -15.13 9.44
C THR A 213 -3.35 -14.69 10.54
N GLY A 214 -3.57 -15.32 11.70
CA GLY A 214 -2.74 -15.27 12.90
C GLY A 214 -1.32 -15.69 12.65
#